data_AF-A0A858RJK1-F1
#
_entry.id   AF-A0A858RJK1-F1
#
_cell.length_a   1.000
_cell.length_b   1.000
_cell.length_c   1.000
_cell.angle_alpha   90.00
_cell.angle_beta   90.00
_cell.angle_gamma   90.00
#
_symmetry.space_group_name_H-M   'P 1'
#
loop_
_entity.id
_entity.type
_entity.pdbx_description
1 polymer ?
#
loop_
_entity_poly.entity_id
_entity_poly.type
_entity_poly.pdbx_seq_one_letter_code
_entity_poly.pdbx_strand_id
1 'polypeptide(L)'
;MKSFALLTAFAALSSPLSAAIIIAGDVGTPGAPCTLTITTDIVSEITADPINGITCLVFDNWVTADAAQDFASLAPELAFTVNDGPTVSLESMLADNWVDGPLPDMEAGDGYLYVWFGDTPLQTGDIFTIKAGTYTFNSVAGINPQIAQTFEGNFFIADETGTRIANIVDLSVPEPSAALLGAVGSLALLRRRR
;
A
#
# COMPACT_ATOMS: atom_id res chain seq x y z
N MET A 1 25.17 40.32 -27.19
CA MET A 1 25.53 39.12 -26.39
C MET A 1 24.24 38.41 -26.05
N LYS A 2 24.06 37.17 -26.52
CA LYS A 2 22.82 36.40 -26.35
C LYS A 2 22.93 35.60 -25.05
N SER A 3 22.07 35.91 -24.07
CA SER A 3 21.97 35.16 -22.82
C SER A 3 21.27 33.83 -23.06
N PHE A 4 21.97 32.74 -22.84
CA PHE A 4 21.40 31.39 -22.76
C PHE A 4 20.85 31.20 -21.34
N ALA A 5 19.53 31.22 -21.18
CA ALA A 5 18.87 30.74 -19.97
C ALA A 5 18.67 29.22 -20.14
N LEU A 6 19.53 28.43 -19.51
CA LEU A 6 19.35 26.98 -19.40
C LEU A 6 18.34 26.72 -18.28
N LEU A 7 17.07 26.55 -18.62
CA LEU A 7 16.03 26.10 -17.70
C LEU A 7 16.11 24.57 -17.64
N THR A 8 16.83 24.04 -16.66
CA THR A 8 16.87 22.59 -16.42
C THR A 8 15.67 22.22 -15.55
N ALA A 9 14.59 21.78 -16.19
CA ALA A 9 13.48 21.12 -15.51
C ALA A 9 13.97 19.77 -14.98
N PHE A 10 14.14 19.66 -13.66
CA PHE A 10 14.28 18.36 -13.00
C PHE A 10 12.89 17.74 -12.93
N ALA A 11 12.59 16.82 -13.85
CA ALA A 11 11.53 15.85 -13.63
C ALA A 11 12.00 14.93 -12.49
N ALA A 12 11.41 15.11 -11.31
CA ALA A 12 11.52 14.11 -10.26
C ALA A 12 10.85 12.84 -10.82
N LEU A 13 11.66 11.86 -11.21
CA LEU A 13 11.21 10.50 -11.36
C LEU A 13 10.86 10.01 -9.95
N SER A 14 9.60 10.21 -9.53
CA SER A 14 9.03 9.50 -8.40
C SER A 14 9.11 8.03 -8.76
N SER A 15 10.15 7.35 -8.25
CA SER A 15 10.14 5.90 -8.24
C SER A 15 8.98 5.53 -7.32
N PRO A 16 7.98 4.75 -7.76
CA PRO A 16 6.96 4.30 -6.83
C PRO A 16 7.71 3.52 -5.74
N LEU A 17 7.64 4.02 -4.51
CA LEU A 17 8.05 3.26 -3.35
C LEU A 17 7.03 2.12 -3.21
N SER A 18 7.21 1.07 -4.01
CA SER A 18 6.37 -0.12 -3.92
C SER A 18 6.83 -0.87 -2.68
N ALA A 19 6.08 -0.76 -1.59
CA ALA A 19 6.16 -1.78 -0.56
C ALA A 19 5.86 -3.10 -1.27
N ALA A 20 6.88 -3.95 -1.42
CA ALA A 20 6.69 -5.23 -2.08
C ALA A 20 5.84 -6.10 -1.16
N ILE A 21 4.60 -6.36 -1.60
CA ILE A 21 3.78 -7.44 -1.07
C ILE A 21 4.23 -8.70 -1.80
N ILE A 22 4.69 -9.68 -1.05
CA ILE A 22 5.18 -10.94 -1.62
C ILE A 22 4.32 -12.05 -1.06
N ILE A 23 3.64 -12.77 -1.94
CA ILE A 23 2.99 -14.02 -1.58
C ILE A 23 3.81 -15.20 -2.10
N ALA A 24 4.03 -16.17 -1.22
CA ALA A 24 4.74 -17.40 -1.55
C ALA A 24 4.04 -18.62 -0.94
N GLY A 25 4.25 -19.79 -1.55
CA GLY A 25 3.63 -21.05 -1.17
C GLY A 25 2.89 -21.69 -2.33
N ASP A 26 2.23 -22.82 -2.05
CA ASP A 26 1.44 -23.56 -3.03
C ASP A 26 -0.01 -23.05 -3.04
N VAL A 27 -0.19 -21.81 -3.53
CA VAL A 27 -1.51 -21.19 -3.65
C VAL A 27 -2.31 -21.92 -4.73
N GLY A 28 -3.56 -22.27 -4.42
CA GLY A 28 -4.46 -23.04 -5.26
C GLY A 28 -4.61 -24.49 -4.80
N THR A 29 -3.74 -24.98 -3.90
CA THR A 29 -3.87 -26.28 -3.24
C THR A 29 -4.51 -26.10 -1.86
N PRO A 30 -5.77 -26.54 -1.65
CA PRO A 30 -6.47 -26.33 -0.39
C PRO A 30 -5.72 -26.92 0.81
N GLY A 31 -5.51 -26.10 1.84
CA GLY A 31 -4.79 -26.44 3.06
C GLY A 31 -3.27 -26.31 2.97
N ALA A 32 -2.70 -25.97 1.82
CA ALA A 32 -1.26 -25.75 1.71
C ALA A 32 -0.85 -24.46 2.46
N PRO A 33 0.26 -24.49 3.22
CA PRO A 33 0.74 -23.31 3.92
C PRO A 33 1.35 -22.31 2.94
N CYS A 34 0.94 -21.05 3.09
CA CYS A 34 1.39 -19.92 2.31
C CYS A 34 1.81 -18.78 3.24
N THR A 35 2.58 -17.84 2.69
CA THR A 35 3.08 -16.66 3.40
C THR A 35 2.76 -15.40 2.60
N LEU A 36 2.34 -14.35 3.29
CA LEU A 36 2.28 -12.98 2.78
C LEU A 36 3.34 -12.15 3.52
N THR A 37 4.21 -11.47 2.79
CA THR A 37 5.24 -10.60 3.37
C THR A 37 5.02 -9.17 2.90
N ILE A 38 4.90 -8.25 3.86
CA ILE A 38 4.93 -6.81 3.64
C ILE A 38 6.36 -6.35 3.96
N THR A 39 7.14 -6.00 2.94
CA THR A 39 8.57 -5.75 3.09
C THR A 39 8.92 -4.42 3.79
N THR A 40 8.04 -3.43 3.68
CA THR A 40 8.17 -2.11 4.31
C THR A 40 6.80 -1.63 4.77
N ASP A 41 6.77 -0.74 5.76
CA ASP A 41 5.52 -0.11 6.17
C ASP A 41 4.83 0.56 4.97
N ILE A 42 3.51 0.40 4.90
CA ILE A 42 2.65 1.03 3.90
C ILE A 42 1.94 2.18 4.57
N VAL A 43 2.12 3.40 4.06
CA VAL A 43 1.55 4.61 4.65
C VAL A 43 0.59 5.27 3.68
N SER A 44 -0.61 5.58 4.16
CA SER A 44 -1.69 6.16 3.38
C SER A 44 -2.34 7.30 4.15
N GLU A 45 -2.72 8.36 3.44
CA GLU A 45 -3.53 9.45 3.99
C GLU A 45 -4.98 9.21 3.60
N ILE A 46 -5.85 9.16 4.59
CA ILE A 46 -7.29 8.98 4.38
C ILE A 46 -7.86 10.29 3.83
N THR A 47 -8.42 10.24 2.62
CA THR A 47 -8.96 11.39 1.89
C THR A 47 -10.48 11.49 1.94
N ALA A 48 -11.16 10.45 2.43
CA ALA A 48 -12.61 10.42 2.61
C ALA A 48 -12.99 9.54 3.81
N ASP A 49 -14.07 9.90 4.50
CA ASP A 49 -14.59 9.11 5.62
C ASP A 49 -15.19 7.78 5.10
N PRO A 50 -14.79 6.61 5.64
CA PRO A 50 -15.33 5.32 5.26
C PRO A 50 -16.79 5.19 5.73
N ILE A 51 -17.64 4.63 4.88
CA ILE A 51 -19.09 4.62 5.14
C ILE A 51 -19.47 3.60 6.24
N ASN A 52 -18.69 2.53 6.48
CA ASN A 52 -19.11 1.42 7.35
C ASN A 52 -17.96 0.68 8.09
N GLY A 53 -16.80 1.30 8.28
CA GLY A 53 -15.72 0.71 9.10
C GLY A 53 -15.08 -0.57 8.54
N ILE A 54 -15.43 -0.96 7.32
CA ILE A 54 -14.72 -1.98 6.55
C ILE A 54 -13.74 -1.26 5.63
N THR A 55 -12.52 -1.79 5.55
CA THR A 55 -11.48 -1.20 4.72
C THR A 55 -10.71 -2.29 4.00
N CYS A 56 -10.58 -2.10 2.69
CA CYS A 56 -9.98 -3.03 1.77
C CYS A 56 -8.66 -2.43 1.30
N LEU A 57 -7.54 -3.11 1.51
CA LEU A 57 -6.35 -2.80 0.75
C LEU A 57 -6.50 -3.45 -0.61
N VAL A 58 -6.60 -2.65 -1.66
CA VAL A 58 -6.83 -3.10 -3.03
C VAL A 58 -5.50 -3.12 -3.77
N PHE A 59 -5.15 -4.27 -4.33
CA PHE A 59 -4.02 -4.48 -5.20
C PHE A 59 -4.52 -4.47 -6.65
N ASP A 60 -4.40 -3.31 -7.28
CA ASP A 60 -4.95 -3.00 -8.59
C ASP A 60 -4.38 -3.93 -9.66
N ASN A 61 -5.25 -4.63 -10.39
CA ASN A 61 -4.89 -5.53 -11.49
C ASN A 61 -3.83 -6.59 -11.11
N TRP A 62 -3.90 -7.13 -9.89
CA TRP A 62 -2.97 -8.17 -9.43
C TRP A 62 -3.21 -9.52 -10.11
N VAL A 63 -4.47 -9.86 -10.39
CA VAL A 63 -4.88 -11.17 -10.90
C VAL A 63 -5.73 -11.06 -12.15
N THR A 64 -5.82 -12.16 -12.88
CA THR A 64 -6.86 -12.31 -13.91
C THR A 64 -8.15 -12.70 -13.22
N ALA A 65 -9.22 -11.93 -13.46
CA ALA A 65 -10.55 -12.22 -12.95
C ALA A 65 -10.97 -13.68 -13.20
N ASP A 66 -11.55 -14.30 -12.18
CA ASP A 66 -12.18 -15.61 -12.27
C ASP A 66 -13.61 -15.58 -11.71
N ALA A 67 -14.19 -16.72 -11.38
CA ALA A 67 -15.56 -16.82 -10.87
C ALA A 67 -15.63 -17.20 -9.38
N ALA A 68 -14.47 -17.48 -8.77
CA ALA A 68 -14.38 -17.83 -7.38
C ALA A 68 -14.32 -16.55 -6.54
N GLN A 69 -14.79 -16.62 -5.31
CA GLN A 69 -14.68 -15.52 -4.35
C GLN A 69 -14.41 -16.17 -3.01
N ASP A 70 -13.13 -16.21 -2.65
CA ASP A 70 -12.69 -16.98 -1.50
C ASP A 70 -11.80 -16.15 -0.58
N PHE A 71 -11.83 -16.50 0.69
CA PHE A 71 -11.18 -15.73 1.75
C PHE A 71 -10.23 -16.63 2.53
N ALA A 72 -8.97 -16.24 2.61
CA ALA A 72 -7.95 -16.92 3.41
C ALA A 72 -7.53 -16.03 4.59
N SER A 73 -7.90 -16.43 5.81
CA SER A 73 -7.53 -15.71 7.04
C SER A 73 -6.01 -15.68 7.23
N LEU A 74 -5.49 -14.48 7.55
CA LEU A 74 -4.08 -14.30 7.89
C LEU A 74 -3.82 -14.57 9.39
N ALA A 75 -2.63 -15.07 9.67
CA ALA A 75 -2.09 -15.23 11.02
C ALA A 75 -0.59 -14.84 11.04
N PRO A 76 -0.12 -14.01 11.99
CA PRO A 76 -0.91 -13.30 12.99
C PRO A 76 -1.86 -12.28 12.33
N GLU A 77 -2.70 -11.65 13.16
CA GLU A 77 -3.52 -10.51 12.74
C GLU A 77 -2.66 -9.37 12.18
N LEU A 78 -3.21 -8.61 11.22
CA LEU A 78 -2.50 -7.54 10.52
C LEU A 78 -2.23 -6.39 11.49
N ALA A 79 -0.96 -5.98 11.60
CA ALA A 79 -0.57 -4.88 12.46
C ALA A 79 -0.64 -3.54 11.73
N PHE A 80 -1.19 -2.51 12.38
CA PHE A 80 -1.24 -1.14 11.86
C PHE A 80 -1.18 -0.08 12.96
N THR A 81 -0.98 1.17 12.56
CA THR A 81 -1.10 2.36 13.41
C THR A 81 -1.93 3.43 12.71
N VAL A 82 -2.60 4.27 13.49
CA VAL A 82 -3.28 5.49 13.03
C VAL A 82 -2.61 6.68 13.69
N ASN A 83 -2.17 7.68 12.91
CA ASN A 83 -1.53 8.91 13.38
C ASN A 83 -0.34 8.64 14.33
N ASP A 84 0.52 7.69 13.99
CA ASP A 84 1.65 7.22 14.82
C ASP A 84 1.26 6.77 16.24
N GLY A 85 -0.01 6.40 16.43
CA GLY A 85 -0.54 5.85 17.67
C GLY A 85 0.00 4.46 18.01
N PRO A 86 -0.55 3.82 19.06
CA PRO A 86 -0.17 2.45 19.40
C PRO A 86 -0.48 1.49 18.25
N THR A 87 0.37 0.47 18.08
CA THR A 87 0.10 -0.61 17.12
C THR A 87 -1.08 -1.44 17.59
N VAL A 88 -2.05 -1.60 16.70
CA VAL A 88 -3.21 -2.46 16.87
C VAL A 88 -3.11 -3.59 15.84
N SER A 89 -3.61 -4.77 16.21
CA SER A 89 -3.75 -5.90 15.32
C SER A 89 -5.23 -6.16 15.07
N LEU A 90 -5.59 -6.39 13.81
CA LEU A 90 -6.95 -6.73 13.41
C LEU A 90 -6.97 -7.99 12.56
N GLU A 91 -8.07 -8.73 12.67
CA GLU A 91 -8.36 -9.83 11.78
C GLU A 91 -8.34 -9.33 10.33
N SER A 92 -7.63 -10.09 9.49
CA SER A 92 -7.53 -9.79 8.08
C SER A 92 -7.60 -11.07 7.25
N MET A 93 -8.11 -10.93 6.04
CA MET A 93 -8.27 -12.02 5.10
C MET A 93 -7.73 -11.60 3.74
N LEU A 94 -6.92 -12.46 3.14
CA LEU A 94 -6.58 -12.33 1.73
C LEU A 94 -7.79 -12.82 0.92
N ALA A 95 -8.22 -12.01 -0.03
CA ALA A 95 -9.33 -12.34 -0.92
C ALA A 95 -8.99 -11.95 -2.35
N ASP A 96 -9.64 -12.59 -3.29
CA ASP A 96 -9.63 -12.27 -4.70
C ASP A 96 -11.06 -12.10 -5.21
N ASN A 97 -11.20 -11.33 -6.30
CA ASN A 97 -12.45 -11.23 -7.06
C ASN A 97 -13.69 -10.88 -6.19
N TRP A 98 -13.48 -10.09 -5.13
CA TRP A 98 -14.53 -9.62 -4.23
C TRP A 98 -15.32 -8.47 -4.85
N VAL A 99 -16.03 -8.78 -5.94
CA VAL A 99 -16.86 -7.81 -6.67
C VAL A 99 -18.24 -8.43 -6.86
N ASP A 100 -19.12 -8.28 -5.84
CA ASP A 100 -20.55 -8.64 -5.95
C ASP A 100 -21.34 -7.49 -6.60
N GLY A 101 -20.99 -7.17 -7.84
CA GLY A 101 -21.59 -6.08 -8.62
C GLY A 101 -20.64 -4.88 -8.86
N PRO A 102 -21.10 -3.86 -9.61
CA PRO A 102 -20.23 -2.76 -10.00
C PRO A 102 -19.84 -1.91 -8.79
N LEU A 103 -18.57 -2.01 -8.40
CA LEU A 103 -17.94 -1.13 -7.42
C LEU A 103 -17.20 0.00 -8.15
N PRO A 104 -17.15 1.24 -7.61
CA PRO A 104 -16.61 2.39 -8.33
C PRO A 104 -15.13 2.28 -8.70
N ASP A 105 -14.30 1.83 -7.76
CA ASP A 105 -12.84 1.77 -7.93
C ASP A 105 -12.27 0.36 -7.82
N MET A 106 -13.10 -0.66 -7.58
CA MET A 106 -12.68 -2.07 -7.47
C MET A 106 -13.15 -2.87 -8.68
N GLU A 107 -12.24 -3.65 -9.25
CA GLU A 107 -12.46 -4.46 -10.45
C GLU A 107 -12.16 -5.94 -10.20
N ALA A 108 -12.71 -6.82 -11.02
CA ALA A 108 -12.54 -8.27 -10.86
C ALA A 108 -11.08 -8.75 -11.02
N GLY A 109 -10.20 -7.92 -11.58
CA GLY A 109 -8.76 -8.19 -11.69
C GLY A 109 -7.96 -7.82 -10.44
N ASP A 110 -8.59 -7.24 -9.42
CA ASP A 110 -7.88 -6.83 -8.21
C ASP A 110 -7.75 -7.99 -7.23
N GLY A 111 -6.69 -7.93 -6.41
CA GLY A 111 -6.63 -8.70 -5.17
C GLY A 111 -6.88 -7.82 -3.97
N TYR A 112 -7.25 -8.43 -2.84
CA TYR A 112 -7.71 -7.69 -1.67
C TYR A 112 -7.08 -8.22 -0.40
N LEU A 113 -6.67 -7.31 0.47
CA LEU A 113 -6.55 -7.59 1.88
C LEU A 113 -7.74 -6.95 2.60
N TYR A 114 -8.68 -7.79 2.99
CA TYR A 114 -9.84 -7.40 3.77
C TYR A 114 -9.44 -7.18 5.23
N VAL A 115 -9.81 -6.03 5.79
CA VAL A 115 -9.59 -5.72 7.21
C VAL A 115 -10.87 -5.12 7.81
N TRP A 116 -11.31 -5.70 8.92
CA TRP A 116 -12.50 -5.22 9.64
C TRP A 116 -12.10 -4.26 10.75
N PHE A 117 -12.34 -2.95 10.57
CA PHE A 117 -12.07 -1.93 11.61
C PHE A 117 -13.22 -1.77 12.62
N GLY A 118 -14.37 -2.39 12.34
CA GLY A 118 -15.55 -2.32 13.20
C GLY A 118 -15.96 -0.87 13.49
N ASP A 119 -16.18 -0.55 14.76
CA ASP A 119 -16.63 0.76 15.22
C ASP A 119 -15.50 1.80 15.37
N THR A 120 -14.30 1.52 14.87
CA THR A 120 -13.16 2.47 14.90
C THR A 120 -12.97 3.06 13.50
N PRO A 121 -13.82 4.00 13.06
CA PRO A 121 -13.72 4.53 11.72
C PRO A 121 -12.44 5.34 11.60
N LEU A 122 -11.67 5.03 10.56
CA LEU A 122 -10.70 5.97 10.01
C LEU A 122 -11.43 7.27 9.64
N GLN A 123 -10.77 8.40 9.74
CA GLN A 123 -11.34 9.70 9.38
C GLN A 123 -10.48 10.40 8.35
N THR A 124 -11.09 11.28 7.56
CA THR A 124 -10.37 12.14 6.62
C THR A 124 -9.26 12.90 7.34
N GLY A 125 -8.04 12.82 6.81
CA GLY A 125 -6.82 13.40 7.39
C GLY A 125 -6.03 12.46 8.30
N ASP A 126 -6.55 11.26 8.60
CA ASP A 126 -5.78 10.25 9.33
C ASP A 126 -4.62 9.73 8.46
N ILE A 127 -3.47 9.50 9.12
CA ILE A 127 -2.35 8.76 8.55
C ILE A 127 -2.47 7.32 9.01
N PHE A 128 -2.85 6.44 8.08
CA PHE A 128 -2.98 5.02 8.29
C PHE A 128 -1.69 4.32 7.84
N THR A 129 -1.09 3.52 8.73
CA THR A 129 0.14 2.78 8.44
C THR A 129 -0.03 1.30 8.69
N ILE A 130 0.08 0.47 7.65
CA ILE A 130 0.19 -0.99 7.80
C ILE A 130 1.65 -1.32 8.07
N LYS A 131 1.91 -2.15 9.08
CA LYS A 131 3.27 -2.50 9.49
C LYS A 131 3.84 -3.61 8.61
N ALA A 132 5.12 -3.43 8.26
CA ALA A 132 5.93 -4.49 7.68
C ALA A 132 5.89 -5.73 8.55
N GLY A 133 5.85 -6.91 7.92
CA GLY A 133 5.71 -8.16 8.63
C GLY A 133 5.55 -9.35 7.71
N THR A 134 5.61 -10.53 8.32
CA THR A 134 5.31 -11.80 7.65
C THR A 134 4.10 -12.41 8.30
N TYR A 135 3.13 -12.73 7.46
CA TYR A 135 1.86 -13.35 7.80
C TYR A 135 1.78 -14.70 7.08
N THR A 136 1.05 -15.62 7.66
CA THR A 136 0.83 -16.96 7.15
C THR A 136 -0.66 -17.15 6.92
N PHE A 137 -0.99 -17.98 5.93
CA PHE A 137 -2.36 -18.40 5.68
C PHE A 137 -2.33 -19.81 5.09
N ASN A 138 -3.47 -20.50 5.17
CA ASN A 138 -3.64 -21.73 4.41
C ASN A 138 -4.38 -21.38 3.12
N SER A 139 -3.87 -21.84 1.97
CA SER A 139 -4.59 -21.68 0.71
C SER A 139 -5.96 -22.35 0.83
N VAL A 140 -6.99 -21.66 0.33
CA VAL A 140 -8.35 -22.16 0.25
C VAL A 140 -8.66 -22.58 -1.19
N ALA A 141 -9.67 -23.43 -1.38
CA ALA A 141 -10.11 -23.74 -2.73
C ALA A 141 -10.65 -22.46 -3.40
N GLY A 142 -10.36 -22.26 -4.68
CA GLY A 142 -10.89 -21.13 -5.45
C GLY A 142 -10.01 -19.87 -5.42
N ILE A 143 -9.16 -19.68 -4.39
CA ILE A 143 -8.24 -18.54 -4.37
C ILE A 143 -7.27 -18.58 -5.57
N ASN A 144 -7.13 -17.44 -6.24
CA ASN A 144 -6.42 -17.33 -7.49
C ASN A 144 -4.92 -17.58 -7.29
N PRO A 145 -4.34 -18.62 -7.92
CA PRO A 145 -2.94 -18.96 -7.74
C PRO A 145 -1.98 -17.90 -8.28
N GLN A 146 -2.44 -16.97 -9.13
CA GLN A 146 -1.61 -15.88 -9.67
C GLN A 146 -1.16 -14.89 -8.58
N ILE A 147 -1.85 -14.82 -7.44
CA ILE A 147 -1.42 -13.95 -6.34
C ILE A 147 -0.05 -14.36 -5.78
N ALA A 148 0.41 -15.61 -6.01
CA ALA A 148 1.68 -16.15 -5.53
C ALA A 148 2.91 -15.56 -6.26
N GLN A 149 3.12 -14.27 -6.07
CA GLN A 149 4.21 -13.50 -6.67
C GLN A 149 4.51 -12.26 -5.83
N THR A 150 5.54 -11.53 -6.24
CA THR A 150 5.75 -10.15 -5.79
C THR A 150 4.77 -9.24 -6.54
N PHE A 151 3.98 -8.47 -5.81
CA PHE A 151 3.15 -7.43 -6.38
C PHE A 151 3.98 -6.18 -6.70
N GLU A 152 3.88 -5.69 -7.93
CA GLU A 152 4.60 -4.49 -8.42
C GLU A 152 3.64 -3.40 -8.95
N GLY A 153 2.33 -3.55 -8.73
CA GLY A 153 1.30 -2.66 -9.23
C GLY A 153 0.96 -1.48 -8.31
N ASN A 154 -0.12 -0.77 -8.66
CA ASN A 154 -0.69 0.26 -7.80
C ASN A 154 -1.49 -0.38 -6.68
N PHE A 155 -1.48 0.23 -5.49
CA PHE A 155 -2.41 -0.16 -4.45
C PHE A 155 -3.14 1.07 -3.91
N PHE A 156 -4.30 0.85 -3.32
CA PHE A 156 -5.08 1.90 -2.68
C PHE A 156 -5.93 1.31 -1.57
N ILE A 157 -6.57 2.19 -0.81
CA ILE A 157 -7.52 1.80 0.23
C ILE A 157 -8.91 2.15 -0.26
N ALA A 158 -9.83 1.19 -0.20
CA ALA A 158 -11.25 1.40 -0.46
C ALA A 158 -12.09 1.08 0.79
N ASP A 159 -13.28 1.66 0.87
CA ASP A 159 -14.31 1.21 1.80
C ASP A 159 -15.09 0.01 1.24
N GLU A 160 -16.06 -0.51 1.99
CA GLU A 160 -16.92 -1.62 1.52
C GLU A 160 -17.79 -1.31 0.31
N THR A 161 -18.00 -0.03 -0.02
CA THR A 161 -18.71 0.34 -1.26
C THR A 161 -17.79 0.28 -2.47
N GLY A 162 -16.51 -0.05 -2.24
CA GLY A 162 -15.44 -0.04 -3.22
C GLY A 162 -15.07 1.34 -3.72
N THR A 163 -15.39 2.37 -2.93
CA THR A 163 -14.94 3.74 -3.19
C THR A 163 -13.56 3.91 -2.59
N ARG A 164 -12.61 4.43 -3.38
CA ARG A 164 -11.27 4.76 -2.90
C ARG A 164 -11.34 5.87 -1.84
N ILE A 165 -10.81 5.57 -0.66
CA ILE A 165 -10.78 6.48 0.49
C ILE A 165 -9.36 6.92 0.88
N ALA A 166 -8.32 6.36 0.28
CA ALA A 166 -6.94 6.81 0.53
C ALA A 166 -6.07 6.68 -0.70
N ASN A 167 -5.06 7.55 -0.77
CA ASN A 167 -3.90 7.35 -1.62
C ASN A 167 -2.69 7.07 -0.73
N ILE A 168 -1.74 6.33 -1.30
CA ILE A 168 -0.46 6.05 -0.66
C ILE A 168 0.30 7.35 -0.55
N VAL A 169 0.77 7.66 0.65
CA VAL A 169 1.71 8.76 0.84
C VAL A 169 3.09 8.22 0.48
N ASP A 170 3.67 8.73 -0.60
CA ASP A 170 5.09 8.52 -0.86
C ASP A 170 5.88 9.19 0.28
N LEU A 171 6.36 8.36 1.21
CA LEU A 171 7.28 8.79 2.27
C LEU A 171 8.72 8.89 1.77
N SER A 172 8.95 9.11 0.47
CA SER A 172 10.21 9.67 0.02
C SER A 172 10.42 11.01 0.73
N VAL A 173 11.04 10.93 1.91
CA VAL A 173 11.62 12.07 2.60
C VAL A 173 12.42 12.77 1.51
N PRO A 174 12.09 14.03 1.16
CA PRO A 174 12.88 14.74 0.18
C PRO A 174 14.31 14.67 0.69
N GLU A 175 15.19 13.94 -0.02
CA GLU A 175 16.61 13.98 0.31
C GLU A 175 16.96 15.47 0.44
N PRO A 176 17.65 15.90 1.50
CA PRO A 176 17.99 17.30 1.67
C PRO A 176 18.68 17.73 0.38
N SER A 177 17.95 18.51 -0.42
CA SER A 177 18.31 18.74 -1.81
C SER A 177 19.78 19.15 -1.88
N ALA A 178 20.53 18.61 -2.84
CA ALA A 178 21.95 18.94 -3.01
C ALA A 178 22.21 20.47 -3.08
N ALA A 179 21.17 21.27 -3.36
CA ALA A 179 21.14 22.72 -3.22
C ALA A 179 21.40 23.22 -1.78
N LEU A 180 20.82 22.59 -0.76
CA LEU A 180 21.04 22.91 0.66
C LEU A 180 22.47 22.52 1.10
N LEU A 181 22.93 21.33 0.71
CA LEU A 181 24.32 20.90 0.94
C LEU A 181 25.34 21.80 0.21
N GLY A 182 25.02 22.25 -1.01
CA GLY A 182 25.82 23.20 -1.77
C GLY A 182 25.82 24.61 -1.17
N ALA A 183 24.69 25.07 -0.62
CA ALA A 183 24.58 26.37 0.06
C ALA A 183 25.39 26.40 1.37
N VAL A 184 25.35 25.32 2.15
CA VAL A 184 26.17 25.19 3.37
C VAL A 184 27.66 25.06 3.03
N GLY A 185 28.01 24.29 1.98
CA GLY A 185 29.38 24.13 1.51
C GLY A 185 30.00 25.43 0.97
N SER A 186 29.22 26.25 0.26
CA SER A 186 29.68 27.54 -0.27
C SER A 186 29.82 28.62 0.83
N LEU A 187 28.95 28.63 1.84
CA LEU A 187 29.11 29.47 3.03
C LEU A 187 30.35 29.09 3.85
N ALA A 188 30.66 27.79 3.98
CA ALA A 188 31.88 27.32 4.66
C ALA A 188 33.16 27.72 3.90
N LEU A 189 33.14 27.69 2.57
CA LEU A 189 34.27 28.14 1.73
C LEU A 189 34.46 29.66 1.74
N LEU A 190 33.37 30.44 1.81
CA LEU A 190 33.43 31.90 1.92
C LEU A 190 33.96 32.36 3.29
N ARG A 191 33.66 31.63 4.36
CA ARG A 191 34.14 31.96 5.73
C ARG A 191 35.62 31.63 5.94
N ARG A 192 36.21 30.72 5.15
CA ARG A 192 37.64 30.35 5.22
C ARG A 192 38.56 31.30 4.44
N ARG A 193 38.01 32.23 3.65
CA ARG A 193 38.74 33.21 2.84
C ARG A 193 38.79 34.62 3.45
N ARG A 194 38.40 34.78 4.72
CA ARG A 194 38.65 36.01 5.50
C ARG A 194 39.71 35.74 6.55
#